data_AF-A0A9W6VDS7-F1
#
_entry.id   AF-A0A9W6VDS7-F1
#
_cell.length_a   1.000
_cell.length_b   1.000
_cell.length_c   1.000
_cell.angle_alpha   90.00
_cell.angle_beta   90.00
_cell.angle_gamma   90.00
#
_symmetry.space_group_name_H-M   'P 1'
#
loop_
_entity.id
_entity.type
_entity.pdbx_description
1 polymer ?
#
loop_
_entity_poly.entity_id
_entity_poly.type
_entity_poly.pdbx_seq_one_letter_code
_entity_poly.pdbx_strand_id
1 'polypeptide(L)'
;MIADEEDRAVARLRDELDGVRLASSPDHVDRVLRHVHGRRRAQRHQRVQMLTAVAVVVFAVAGAFVVTSRDGEGPEKSNTVAAVTQWQLRGDLAGNVDLVKRAEQTWKASAYAPAAPVRAVFAGRSPNISVCFDLIVLVADAAGSAEQVAFVTTPISVTGKPDQTRLVLRAVTTVPAGQQAVGFLSTTRVPEDEHVSSNGAIGVALTAPGLAEIEVRTPLVLDQARQTNIPAGVVWPAPEQGTGAWNAELVLRTPGDHKQRFAIAAGIGDPVVDHVSLRSGNGTVRASGAGIRPGDIIATPEGIIGVVSAADGTVDTRLTTIGALGKVQTSTSAIPGRLVDGTSGVVFEPTADGLISEGNRLQVLAWNRPELAFDIGTLHQGDQGWRTERVPGVVAATSALRIGGK
;
A
#
# COMPACT_ATOMS: atom_id res chain seq x y z
N MET A 1 -27.92 -34.04 -11.98
CA MET A 1 -27.49 -32.94 -12.87
C MET A 1 -26.72 -31.82 -12.17
N ILE A 2 -27.17 -31.28 -11.03
CA ILE A 2 -26.37 -30.30 -10.23
C ILE A 2 -25.29 -31.00 -9.38
N ALA A 3 -25.59 -32.19 -8.83
CA ALA A 3 -24.63 -32.97 -8.04
C ALA A 3 -23.46 -33.50 -8.89
N ASP A 4 -23.74 -33.93 -10.13
CA ASP A 4 -22.72 -34.46 -11.05
C ASP A 4 -21.74 -33.39 -11.55
N GLU A 5 -22.13 -32.11 -11.53
CA GLU A 5 -21.25 -30.98 -11.88
C GLU A 5 -20.35 -30.56 -10.70
N GLU A 6 -20.86 -30.62 -9.46
CA GLU A 6 -20.04 -30.40 -8.26
C GLU A 6 -18.97 -31.49 -8.12
N ASP A 7 -19.33 -32.76 -8.34
CA ASP A 7 -18.37 -33.87 -8.26
C ASP A 7 -17.31 -33.81 -9.36
N ARG A 8 -17.65 -33.36 -10.58
CA ARG A 8 -16.68 -33.15 -11.66
C ARG A 8 -15.76 -31.95 -11.44
N ALA A 9 -16.27 -30.87 -10.83
CA ALA A 9 -15.44 -29.71 -10.49
C ALA A 9 -14.47 -30.04 -9.36
N VAL A 10 -14.90 -30.81 -8.37
CA VAL A 10 -14.05 -31.30 -7.27
C VAL A 10 -13.02 -32.31 -7.78
N ALA A 11 -13.39 -33.19 -8.70
CA ALA A 11 -12.46 -34.14 -9.32
C ALA A 11 -11.38 -33.44 -10.15
N ARG A 12 -11.73 -32.42 -10.95
CA ARG A 12 -10.75 -31.62 -11.71
C ARG A 12 -9.81 -30.82 -10.81
N LEU A 13 -10.33 -30.22 -9.74
CA LEU A 13 -9.49 -29.49 -8.77
C LEU A 13 -8.54 -30.43 -8.02
N ARG A 14 -8.94 -31.67 -7.75
CA ARG A 14 -8.06 -32.69 -7.18
C ARG A 14 -6.98 -33.15 -8.17
N ASP A 15 -7.31 -33.34 -9.43
CA ASP A 15 -6.33 -33.67 -10.49
C ASP A 15 -5.33 -32.52 -10.73
N GLU A 16 -5.80 -31.27 -10.69
CA GLU A 16 -4.94 -30.07 -10.79
C GLU A 16 -4.07 -29.88 -9.53
N LEU A 17 -4.53 -30.33 -8.36
CA LEU A 17 -3.77 -30.31 -7.11
C LEU A 17 -2.79 -31.49 -6.98
N ASP A 18 -3.10 -32.66 -7.52
CA ASP A 18 -2.19 -33.83 -7.53
C ASP A 18 -1.00 -33.61 -8.49
N GLY A 19 -1.15 -32.74 -9.50
CA GLY A 19 -0.05 -32.24 -10.33
C GLY A 19 0.91 -31.28 -9.59
N VAL A 20 0.48 -30.73 -8.46
CA VAL A 20 1.27 -29.85 -7.59
C VAL A 20 1.53 -30.61 -6.29
N ARG A 21 2.55 -31.47 -6.28
CA ARG A 21 3.01 -32.15 -5.06
C ARG A 21 3.57 -31.14 -4.03
N LEU A 22 2.69 -30.41 -3.37
CA LEU A 22 2.92 -29.75 -2.11
C LEU A 22 2.73 -30.80 -1.02
N ALA A 23 3.80 -31.12 -0.30
CA ALA A 23 3.72 -31.91 0.91
C ALA A 23 3.01 -31.08 2.01
N SER A 24 1.68 -31.01 1.93
CA SER A 24 0.84 -30.44 2.97
C SER A 24 -0.06 -31.54 3.54
N SER A 25 -0.11 -31.64 4.87
CA SER A 25 -0.97 -32.58 5.59
C SER A 25 -2.44 -32.47 5.11
N PRO A 26 -3.16 -33.59 4.90
CA PRO A 26 -4.56 -33.62 4.46
C PRO A 26 -5.49 -32.72 5.29
N ASP A 27 -5.18 -32.52 6.57
CA ASP A 27 -5.95 -31.70 7.50
C ASP A 27 -5.88 -30.18 7.22
N HIS A 28 -4.89 -29.73 6.44
CA HIS A 28 -4.74 -28.32 6.06
C HIS A 28 -5.62 -27.99 4.86
N VAL A 29 -5.67 -28.88 3.86
CA VAL A 29 -6.50 -28.75 2.67
C VAL A 29 -7.98 -28.75 3.04
N ASP A 30 -8.39 -29.66 3.93
CA ASP A 30 -9.78 -29.72 4.42
C ASP A 30 -10.19 -28.50 5.25
N ARG A 31 -9.24 -27.80 5.87
CA ARG A 31 -9.49 -26.57 6.64
C ARG A 31 -9.71 -25.38 5.71
N VAL A 32 -8.89 -25.25 4.67
CA VAL A 32 -9.01 -24.21 3.65
C VAL A 32 -10.30 -24.40 2.84
N LEU A 33 -10.60 -25.64 2.44
CA LEU A 33 -11.83 -25.95 1.71
C LEU A 33 -13.08 -25.70 2.56
N ARG A 34 -13.07 -26.05 3.86
CA ARG A 34 -14.17 -25.69 4.78
C ARG A 34 -14.32 -24.18 4.95
N HIS A 35 -13.21 -23.43 4.99
CA HIS A 35 -13.24 -21.97 5.09
C HIS A 35 -13.82 -21.31 3.83
N VAL A 36 -13.47 -21.83 2.65
CA VAL A 36 -13.98 -21.36 1.34
C VAL A 36 -15.46 -21.74 1.14
N HIS A 37 -15.86 -22.97 1.51
CA HIS A 37 -17.25 -23.39 1.42
C HIS A 37 -18.16 -22.71 2.46
N GLY A 38 -17.63 -22.37 3.64
CA GLY A 38 -18.33 -21.55 4.64
C GLY A 38 -18.67 -20.16 4.10
N ARG A 39 -17.71 -19.50 3.42
CA ARG A 39 -17.94 -18.19 2.77
C ARG A 39 -19.00 -18.26 1.66
N ARG A 40 -19.00 -19.31 0.83
CA ARG A 40 -19.98 -19.47 -0.26
C ARG A 40 -21.40 -19.80 0.25
N ARG A 41 -21.55 -20.53 1.36
CA ARG A 41 -22.87 -20.79 1.98
C ARG A 41 -23.45 -19.53 2.63
N ALA A 42 -22.64 -18.71 3.29
CA ALA A 42 -23.08 -17.42 3.84
C ALA A 42 -23.55 -16.43 2.75
N GLN A 43 -22.88 -16.41 1.60
CA GLN A 43 -23.26 -15.56 0.45
C GLN A 43 -24.55 -15.99 -0.26
N ARG A 44 -24.92 -17.28 -0.23
CA ARG A 44 -26.16 -17.77 -0.86
C ARG A 44 -27.42 -17.48 -0.04
N HIS A 45 -27.34 -17.37 1.29
CA HIS A 45 -28.51 -17.04 2.12
C HIS A 45 -28.87 -15.54 2.15
N GLN A 46 -27.94 -14.62 1.88
CA GLN A 46 -28.27 -13.19 1.78
C GLN A 46 -28.84 -12.75 0.42
N ARG A 47 -28.70 -13.56 -0.64
CA ARG A 47 -29.19 -13.22 -1.99
C ARG A 47 -30.69 -13.45 -2.23
N VAL A 48 -31.42 -14.05 -1.29
CA VAL A 48 -32.87 -14.33 -1.46
C VAL A 48 -33.77 -13.28 -0.79
N GLN A 49 -33.22 -12.34 0.00
CA GLN A 49 -34.03 -11.29 0.68
C GLN A 49 -33.85 -9.87 0.13
N MET A 50 -33.02 -9.65 -0.89
CA MET A 50 -32.73 -8.32 -1.46
C MET A 50 -33.12 -8.21 -2.95
N LEU A 51 -34.31 -8.71 -3.32
CA LEU A 51 -34.82 -8.60 -4.70
C LEU A 51 -36.18 -7.90 -4.82
N THR A 52 -36.61 -7.14 -3.80
CA THR A 52 -37.89 -6.42 -3.82
C THR A 52 -37.84 -4.92 -3.45
N ALA A 53 -36.68 -4.33 -3.14
CA ALA A 53 -36.61 -2.93 -2.68
C ALA A 53 -35.92 -1.93 -3.63
N VAL A 54 -35.28 -2.35 -4.73
CA VAL A 54 -34.45 -1.47 -5.58
C VAL A 54 -35.20 -0.90 -6.81
N ALA A 55 -36.42 -1.34 -7.09
CA ALA A 55 -37.16 -0.90 -8.28
C ALA A 55 -37.79 0.51 -8.19
N VAL A 56 -37.87 1.14 -7.00
CA VAL A 56 -38.61 2.40 -6.82
C VAL A 56 -37.73 3.66 -6.85
N VAL A 57 -36.41 3.54 -6.60
CA VAL A 57 -35.53 4.74 -6.52
C VAL A 57 -34.94 5.14 -7.88
N VAL A 58 -34.84 4.22 -8.85
CA VAL A 58 -34.23 4.47 -10.17
C VAL A 58 -35.11 5.34 -11.08
N PHE A 59 -36.44 5.38 -10.87
CA PHE A 59 -37.34 6.24 -11.65
C PHE A 59 -37.45 7.68 -11.13
N ALA A 60 -37.05 7.96 -9.89
CA ALA A 60 -37.20 9.29 -9.29
C ALA A 60 -36.02 10.25 -9.57
N VAL A 61 -34.82 9.72 -9.84
CA VAL A 61 -33.60 10.54 -10.06
C VAL A 61 -33.27 10.76 -11.55
N ALA A 62 -33.82 9.94 -12.45
CA ALA A 62 -33.65 10.11 -13.90
C ALA A 62 -34.56 11.20 -14.53
N GLY A 63 -35.54 11.72 -13.79
CA GLY A 63 -36.55 12.66 -14.30
C GLY A 63 -36.20 14.15 -14.22
N ALA A 64 -35.06 14.54 -13.63
CA ALA A 64 -34.77 15.95 -13.33
C ALA A 64 -33.57 16.58 -14.08
N PHE A 65 -32.88 15.86 -14.98
CA PHE A 65 -31.72 16.40 -15.72
C PHE A 65 -31.69 16.11 -17.22
N VAL A 66 -32.84 15.80 -17.82
CA VAL A 66 -32.99 15.86 -19.28
C VAL A 66 -33.64 17.18 -19.62
N VAL A 67 -32.84 18.17 -20.06
CA VAL A 67 -33.16 19.16 -21.12
C VAL A 67 -31.98 20.16 -21.28
N THR A 68 -31.48 20.23 -22.52
CA THR A 68 -30.48 21.14 -23.13
C THR A 68 -29.00 20.93 -22.73
N SER A 69 -28.01 20.73 -23.61
CA SER A 69 -27.81 20.92 -25.06
C SER A 69 -26.60 20.07 -25.51
N ARG A 70 -26.75 19.17 -26.49
CA ARG A 70 -26.41 19.26 -27.94
C ARG A 70 -24.91 19.36 -28.31
N ASP A 71 -24.57 18.47 -29.24
CA ASP A 71 -23.29 18.17 -29.89
C ASP A 71 -22.41 19.37 -30.30
N GLY A 72 -21.11 19.21 -30.08
CA GLY A 72 -20.05 20.04 -30.65
C GLY A 72 -18.68 19.48 -30.26
N GLU A 73 -17.96 18.91 -31.22
CA GLU A 73 -16.53 18.64 -31.12
C GLU A 73 -15.80 19.90 -30.63
N GLY A 74 -15.10 19.76 -29.51
CA GLY A 74 -14.30 20.80 -28.87
C GLY A 74 -13.14 20.15 -28.12
N PRO A 75 -12.02 20.86 -27.95
CA PRO A 75 -10.73 20.29 -27.60
C PRO A 75 -10.82 19.57 -26.26
N GLU A 76 -9.97 18.54 -26.06
CA GLU A 76 -9.79 17.85 -24.78
C GLU A 76 -9.95 18.85 -23.64
N LYS A 77 -11.06 18.73 -22.89
CA LYS A 77 -11.21 19.45 -21.64
C LYS A 77 -10.04 19.00 -20.79
N SER A 78 -9.01 19.85 -20.72
CA SER A 78 -8.06 19.83 -19.64
C SER A 78 -8.89 19.97 -18.38
N ASN A 79 -9.23 18.84 -17.77
CA ASN A 79 -9.92 18.81 -16.50
C ASN A 79 -8.93 19.39 -15.51
N THR A 80 -9.04 20.71 -15.28
CA THR A 80 -8.24 21.40 -14.29
C THR A 80 -8.45 20.67 -12.98
N VAL A 81 -7.38 20.05 -12.50
CA VAL A 81 -7.43 19.17 -11.34
C VAL A 81 -7.76 20.02 -10.12
N ALA A 82 -8.88 19.73 -9.46
CA ALA A 82 -9.22 20.37 -8.21
C ALA A 82 -8.17 20.03 -7.15
N ALA A 83 -7.62 21.06 -6.52
CA ALA A 83 -6.67 20.91 -5.43
C ALA A 83 -7.32 20.13 -4.27
N VAL A 84 -6.55 19.46 -3.41
CA VAL A 84 -7.15 18.62 -2.34
C VAL A 84 -7.98 19.51 -1.39
N THR A 85 -7.58 20.76 -1.23
CA THR A 85 -8.33 21.81 -0.49
C THR A 85 -9.65 22.22 -1.15
N GLN A 86 -9.98 21.73 -2.35
CA GLN A 86 -11.27 21.92 -3.01
C GLN A 86 -12.16 20.66 -2.98
N TRP A 87 -11.65 19.53 -2.48
CA TRP A 87 -12.43 18.29 -2.43
C TRP A 87 -13.58 18.42 -1.43
N GLN A 88 -14.78 18.03 -1.84
CA GLN A 88 -15.93 17.99 -0.94
C GLN A 88 -15.81 16.83 0.05
N LEU A 89 -16.32 17.04 1.27
CA LEU A 89 -16.40 15.99 2.29
C LEU A 89 -17.29 14.84 1.80
N ARG A 90 -16.77 13.61 1.89
CA ARG A 90 -17.49 12.38 1.50
C ARG A 90 -17.21 11.22 2.45
N GLY A 91 -17.90 10.11 2.24
CA GLY A 91 -17.79 8.88 3.05
C GLY A 91 -19.00 8.68 3.97
N ASP A 92 -19.14 7.47 4.51
CA ASP A 92 -20.30 7.04 5.30
C ASP A 92 -20.40 7.75 6.66
N LEU A 93 -19.30 8.33 7.16
CA LEU A 93 -19.26 9.08 8.41
C LEU A 93 -19.26 10.60 8.20
N ALA A 94 -19.43 11.08 6.97
CA ALA A 94 -19.43 12.52 6.65
C ALA A 94 -20.48 13.32 7.44
N GLY A 95 -21.62 12.71 7.78
CA GLY A 95 -22.68 13.34 8.58
C GLY A 95 -22.39 13.42 10.08
N ASN A 96 -21.32 12.77 10.57
CA ASN A 96 -20.97 12.78 11.99
C ASN A 96 -20.11 14.00 12.33
N VAL A 97 -20.79 15.15 12.48
CA VAL A 97 -20.16 16.46 12.71
C VAL A 97 -19.28 16.47 13.96
N ASP A 98 -19.69 15.79 15.04
CA ASP A 98 -18.93 15.76 16.29
C ASP A 98 -17.64 14.96 16.16
N LEU A 99 -17.66 13.83 15.45
CA LEU A 99 -16.46 13.05 15.16
C LEU A 99 -15.46 13.85 14.33
N VAL A 100 -15.93 14.54 13.29
CA VAL A 100 -15.10 15.39 12.43
C VAL A 100 -14.46 16.52 13.24
N LYS A 101 -15.24 17.23 14.07
CA LYS A 101 -14.70 18.30 14.93
C LYS A 101 -13.65 17.79 15.90
N ARG A 102 -13.85 16.63 16.53
CA ARG A 102 -12.84 16.01 17.42
C ARG A 102 -11.58 15.62 16.64
N ALA A 103 -11.71 15.15 15.40
CA ALA A 103 -10.55 14.86 14.57
C ALA A 103 -9.75 16.13 14.23
N GLU A 104 -10.42 17.23 13.89
CA GLU A 104 -9.77 18.52 13.68
C GLU A 104 -9.02 19.01 14.93
N GLN A 105 -9.64 18.89 16.10
CA GLN A 105 -9.02 19.23 17.38
C GLN A 105 -7.80 18.33 17.67
N THR A 106 -7.90 17.04 17.37
CA THR A 106 -6.79 16.08 17.52
C THR A 106 -5.58 16.50 16.70
N TRP A 107 -5.78 16.91 15.44
CA TRP A 107 -4.67 17.41 14.62
C TRP A 107 -4.12 18.74 15.13
N LYS A 108 -4.98 19.71 15.47
CA LYS A 108 -4.59 21.03 15.99
C LYS A 108 -3.83 20.96 17.32
N ALA A 109 -4.11 19.97 18.17
CA ALA A 109 -3.43 19.78 19.45
C ALA A 109 -2.12 18.97 19.34
N SER A 110 -1.78 18.46 18.16
CA SER A 110 -0.62 17.60 17.95
C SER A 110 0.68 18.41 17.81
N ALA A 111 1.83 17.71 17.85
CA ALA A 111 3.13 18.29 17.50
C ALA A 111 3.24 18.73 16.03
N TYR A 112 2.29 18.33 15.18
CA TYR A 112 2.22 18.63 13.75
C TYR A 112 1.02 19.54 13.44
N ALA A 113 0.71 20.46 14.36
CA ALA A 113 -0.44 21.35 14.22
C ALA A 113 -0.38 22.14 12.91
N PRO A 114 -1.49 22.22 12.15
CA PRO A 114 -1.53 22.97 10.91
C PRO A 114 -1.53 24.47 11.20
N ALA A 115 -0.84 25.23 10.35
CA ALA A 115 -0.80 26.70 10.44
C ALA A 115 -2.08 27.38 9.92
N ALA A 116 -2.90 26.63 9.18
CA ALA A 116 -4.06 27.14 8.47
C ALA A 116 -5.38 26.50 8.93
N PRO A 117 -6.55 27.08 8.54
CA PRO A 117 -7.84 26.47 8.82
C PRO A 117 -7.91 25.03 8.30
N VAL A 118 -8.47 24.16 9.14
CA VAL A 118 -8.61 22.74 8.87
C VAL A 118 -10.04 22.45 8.41
N ARG A 119 -10.18 21.54 7.45
CA ARG A 119 -11.47 20.97 7.07
C ARG A 119 -11.33 19.49 6.72
N ALA A 120 -12.40 18.72 6.87
CA ALA A 120 -12.43 17.34 6.42
C ALA A 120 -12.74 17.21 4.92
N VAL A 121 -12.12 16.23 4.27
CA VAL A 121 -12.38 15.83 2.88
C VAL A 121 -12.89 14.40 2.77
N PHE A 122 -12.66 13.58 3.80
CA PHE A 122 -13.19 12.23 3.87
C PHE A 122 -13.46 11.84 5.32
N ALA A 123 -14.55 11.10 5.55
CA ALA A 123 -14.83 10.45 6.82
C ALA A 123 -15.52 9.10 6.56
N GLY A 124 -14.89 7.99 6.94
CA GLY A 124 -15.48 6.67 6.72
C GLY A 124 -14.85 5.54 7.51
N ARG A 125 -15.51 4.38 7.50
CA ARG A 125 -15.11 3.19 8.27
C ARG A 125 -14.39 2.16 7.40
N SER A 126 -13.30 1.59 7.92
CA SER A 126 -12.65 0.42 7.32
C SER A 126 -13.63 -0.75 7.23
N PRO A 127 -13.76 -1.41 6.07
CA PRO A 127 -14.66 -2.55 5.93
C PRO A 127 -14.11 -3.85 6.55
N ASN A 128 -12.84 -3.86 6.99
CA ASN A 128 -12.22 -5.04 7.56
C ASN A 128 -12.56 -5.17 9.05
N ILE A 129 -13.42 -6.13 9.40
CA ILE A 129 -13.86 -6.36 10.78
C ILE A 129 -12.68 -6.70 11.71
N SER A 130 -11.65 -7.37 11.19
CA SER A 130 -10.45 -7.76 11.96
C SER A 130 -9.43 -6.64 12.13
N VAL A 131 -9.57 -5.55 11.37
CA VAL A 131 -8.76 -4.32 11.44
C VAL A 131 -9.69 -3.13 11.19
N CYS A 132 -10.65 -2.95 12.11
CA CYS A 132 -11.72 -1.98 11.95
C CYS A 132 -11.34 -0.67 12.63
N PHE A 133 -11.44 0.43 11.91
CA PHE A 133 -11.21 1.77 12.44
C PHE A 133 -12.01 2.79 11.63
N ASP A 134 -12.36 3.89 12.26
CA ASP A 134 -12.90 5.05 11.57
C ASP A 134 -11.74 5.94 11.14
N LEU A 135 -11.79 6.46 9.92
CA LEU A 135 -10.81 7.35 9.32
C LEU A 135 -11.45 8.69 9.01
N ILE A 136 -10.74 9.76 9.35
CA ILE A 136 -11.05 11.12 8.96
C ILE A 136 -9.80 11.69 8.28
N VAL A 137 -9.95 12.13 7.03
CA VAL A 137 -8.89 12.82 6.29
C VAL A 137 -9.18 14.31 6.29
N LEU A 138 -8.21 15.05 6.80
CA LEU A 138 -8.27 16.48 7.01
C LEU A 138 -7.27 17.16 6.09
N VAL A 139 -7.59 18.38 5.68
CA VAL A 139 -6.70 19.23 4.89
C VAL A 139 -6.60 20.61 5.50
N ALA A 140 -5.42 21.22 5.36
CA ALA A 140 -5.17 22.60 5.71
C ALA A 140 -4.48 23.32 4.55
N ASP A 141 -5.03 24.47 4.16
CA ASP A 141 -4.53 25.30 3.06
C ASP A 141 -3.72 26.48 3.60
N ALA A 142 -2.40 26.42 3.53
CA ALA A 142 -1.56 27.57 3.82
C ALA A 142 -1.24 28.28 2.51
N ALA A 143 -1.88 29.44 2.30
CA ALA A 143 -1.71 30.26 1.09
C ALA A 143 -0.24 30.44 0.72
N GLY A 144 0.13 30.02 -0.50
CA GLY A 144 1.51 30.10 -1.00
C GLY A 144 2.43 28.94 -0.59
N SER A 145 1.91 27.88 0.04
CA SER A 145 2.66 26.68 0.39
C SER A 145 1.93 25.40 -0.03
N ALA A 146 2.61 24.25 0.06
CA ALA A 146 2.00 22.96 -0.23
C ALA A 146 0.87 22.64 0.74
N GLU A 147 -0.22 22.04 0.25
CA GLU A 147 -1.38 21.67 1.07
C GLU A 147 -0.95 20.64 2.11
N GLN A 148 -1.38 20.79 3.37
CA GLN A 148 -1.14 19.77 4.39
C GLN A 148 -2.33 18.83 4.46
N VAL A 149 -2.07 17.53 4.47
CA VAL A 149 -3.08 16.48 4.63
C VAL A 149 -2.75 15.65 5.85
N ALA A 150 -3.75 15.44 6.70
CA ALA A 150 -3.65 14.63 7.90
C ALA A 150 -4.65 13.49 7.88
N PHE A 151 -4.22 12.34 8.40
CA PHE A 151 -5.01 11.14 8.54
C PHE A 151 -5.22 10.89 10.03
N VAL A 152 -6.45 11.06 10.50
CA VAL A 152 -6.84 10.81 11.88
C VAL A 152 -7.69 9.56 11.91
N THR A 153 -7.41 8.63 12.81
CA THR A 153 -8.21 7.42 12.96
C THR A 153 -8.66 7.23 14.39
N THR A 154 -9.68 6.42 14.62
CA THR A 154 -9.81 5.72 15.91
C THR A 154 -8.67 4.72 16.06
N PRO A 155 -8.40 4.20 17.27
CA PRO A 155 -7.63 2.98 17.43
C PRO A 155 -8.23 1.82 16.63
N ILE A 156 -7.38 0.88 16.23
CA ILE A 156 -7.80 -0.36 15.60
C ILE A 156 -8.64 -1.17 16.59
N SER A 157 -9.79 -1.65 16.11
CA SER A 157 -10.67 -2.61 16.80
C SER A 157 -10.66 -3.94 16.05
N VAL A 158 -10.35 -5.02 16.74
CA VAL A 158 -10.45 -6.40 16.22
C VAL A 158 -11.83 -7.02 16.45
N THR A 159 -12.71 -6.31 17.17
CA THR A 159 -14.11 -6.70 17.42
C THR A 159 -15.09 -6.05 16.45
N GLY A 160 -14.60 -5.25 15.51
CA GLY A 160 -15.41 -4.55 14.52
C GLY A 160 -16.13 -3.31 15.05
N LYS A 161 -15.82 -2.83 16.27
CA LYS A 161 -16.46 -1.68 16.91
C LYS A 161 -15.42 -0.62 17.30
N PRO A 162 -15.08 0.30 16.39
CA PRO A 162 -14.14 1.37 16.68
C PRO A 162 -14.62 2.29 17.80
N ASP A 163 -13.74 2.62 18.74
CA ASP A 163 -14.02 3.58 19.81
C ASP A 163 -13.86 5.03 19.31
N GLN A 164 -14.98 5.65 18.95
CA GLN A 164 -15.05 7.03 18.45
C GLN A 164 -14.73 8.12 19.48
N THR A 165 -14.53 7.76 20.75
CA THR A 165 -14.12 8.70 21.80
C THR A 165 -12.61 8.91 21.81
N ARG A 166 -11.85 7.99 21.21
CA ARG A 166 -10.40 8.03 21.12
C ARG A 166 -10.00 8.24 19.67
N LEU A 167 -9.22 9.28 19.42
CA LEU A 167 -8.71 9.60 18.10
C LEU A 167 -7.19 9.72 18.15
N VAL A 168 -6.54 9.26 17.09
CA VAL A 168 -5.10 9.23 16.94
C VAL A 168 -4.74 9.82 15.59
N LEU A 169 -3.81 10.78 15.59
CA LEU A 169 -3.21 11.27 14.37
C LEU A 169 -2.21 10.22 13.85
N ARG A 170 -2.48 9.65 12.67
CA ARG A 170 -1.68 8.58 12.08
C ARG A 170 -0.56 9.07 11.22
N ALA A 171 -0.84 10.03 10.35
CA ALA A 171 0.10 10.51 9.36
C ALA A 171 -0.22 11.97 9.03
N VAL A 172 0.83 12.73 8.70
CA VAL A 172 0.73 14.08 8.16
C VAL A 172 1.69 14.16 6.97
N THR A 173 1.23 14.74 5.86
CA THR A 173 2.04 14.94 4.67
C THR A 173 1.75 16.28 4.02
N THR A 174 2.69 16.74 3.20
CA THR A 174 2.47 17.88 2.30
C THR A 174 2.20 17.37 0.90
N VAL A 175 1.17 17.91 0.26
CA VAL A 175 0.71 17.51 -1.06
C VAL A 175 1.07 18.61 -2.08
N PRO A 176 1.89 18.29 -3.09
CA PRO A 176 2.17 19.20 -4.19
C PRO A 176 0.90 19.57 -4.98
N ALA A 177 0.92 20.75 -5.60
CA ALA A 177 -0.14 21.19 -6.48
C ALA A 177 -0.39 20.17 -7.62
N GLY A 178 -1.66 19.86 -7.88
CA GLY A 178 -2.07 18.95 -8.95
C GLY A 178 -2.07 17.46 -8.58
N GLN A 179 -1.69 17.08 -7.36
CA GLN A 179 -1.79 15.69 -6.92
C GLN A 179 -3.26 15.27 -6.74
N GLN A 180 -3.63 14.17 -7.41
CA GLN A 180 -5.00 13.67 -7.52
C GLN A 180 -5.32 12.51 -6.56
N ALA A 181 -4.33 12.08 -5.79
CA ALA A 181 -4.47 10.97 -4.87
C ALA A 181 -3.66 11.22 -3.61
N VAL A 182 -4.21 10.88 -2.46
CA VAL A 182 -3.55 10.98 -1.15
C VAL A 182 -3.75 9.68 -0.40
N GLY A 183 -2.79 9.32 0.44
CA GLY A 183 -2.89 8.09 1.23
C GLY A 183 -1.82 8.04 2.29
N PHE A 184 -1.99 7.12 3.23
CA PHE A 184 -0.97 6.79 4.21
C PHE A 184 -0.81 5.29 4.36
N LEU A 185 0.38 4.87 4.78
CA LEU A 185 0.68 3.56 5.29
C LEU A 185 1.42 3.71 6.62
N SER A 186 0.95 3.02 7.64
CA SER A 186 1.53 3.00 8.99
C SER A 186 1.91 1.57 9.33
N THR A 187 3.20 1.33 9.51
CA THR A 187 3.76 0.01 9.84
C THR A 187 3.87 -0.21 11.33
N THR A 188 4.09 0.88 12.05
CA THR A 188 4.19 0.92 13.50
C THR A 188 2.79 1.07 14.07
N ARG A 189 2.43 0.14 14.95
CA ARG A 189 1.20 0.21 15.73
C ARG A 189 1.29 1.38 16.72
N VAL A 190 0.22 2.16 16.85
CA VAL A 190 0.14 3.15 17.94
C VAL A 190 -0.24 2.45 19.25
N PRO A 191 0.23 2.91 20.42
CA PRO A 191 -0.02 2.23 21.69
C PRO A 191 -1.50 1.91 21.96
N GLU A 192 -2.41 2.77 21.49
CA GLU A 192 -3.85 2.67 21.68
C GLU A 192 -4.53 1.56 20.88
N ASP A 193 -3.90 1.05 19.82
CA ASP A 193 -4.48 0.02 18.95
C ASP A 193 -4.72 -1.29 19.70
N GLU A 194 -5.71 -2.07 19.28
CA GLU A 194 -5.77 -3.48 19.67
C GLU A 194 -4.70 -4.30 18.93
N HIS A 195 -4.26 -5.41 19.53
CA HIS A 195 -3.26 -6.28 18.90
C HIS A 195 -3.88 -7.06 17.73
N VAL A 196 -3.35 -6.83 16.52
CA VAL A 196 -3.72 -7.58 15.32
C VAL A 196 -2.70 -8.69 15.12
N SER A 197 -3.15 -9.94 15.10
CA SER A 197 -2.27 -11.12 15.01
C SER A 197 -1.41 -11.18 13.74
N SER A 198 -1.79 -10.45 12.69
CA SER A 198 -1.07 -10.43 11.41
C SER A 198 0.08 -9.43 11.32
N ASN A 199 0.33 -8.58 12.35
CA ASN A 199 1.40 -7.57 12.38
C ASN A 199 1.58 -6.77 11.06
N GLY A 200 0.51 -6.62 10.28
CA GLY A 200 0.52 -5.93 8.99
C GLY A 200 0.47 -4.43 9.18
N ALA A 201 0.98 -3.69 8.21
CA ALA A 201 0.75 -2.26 8.16
C ALA A 201 -0.75 -1.96 7.97
N ILE A 202 -1.17 -0.76 8.38
CA ILE A 202 -2.50 -0.24 8.05
C ILE A 202 -2.36 0.89 7.05
N GLY A 203 -3.35 1.09 6.20
CA GLY A 203 -3.34 2.23 5.30
C GLY A 203 -4.68 2.53 4.67
N VAL A 204 -4.67 3.62 3.93
CA VAL A 204 -5.78 4.05 3.09
C VAL A 204 -5.22 4.83 1.91
N ALA A 205 -5.92 4.77 0.79
CA ALA A 205 -5.71 5.65 -0.34
C ALA A 205 -7.05 6.27 -0.78
N LEU A 206 -7.01 7.54 -1.17
CA LEU A 206 -8.13 8.35 -1.60
C LEU A 206 -7.77 9.08 -2.88
N THR A 207 -8.69 9.16 -3.83
CA THR A 207 -8.55 9.96 -5.05
C THR A 207 -9.34 11.27 -4.97
N ALA A 208 -9.12 12.15 -5.94
CA ALA A 208 -10.02 13.26 -6.19
C ALA A 208 -11.44 12.77 -6.49
N PRO A 209 -12.49 13.50 -6.06
CA PRO A 209 -13.87 13.17 -6.41
C PRO A 209 -14.04 12.96 -7.92
N GLY A 210 -14.78 11.91 -8.31
CA GLY A 210 -15.01 11.55 -9.71
C GLY A 210 -13.98 10.60 -10.32
N LEU A 211 -12.86 10.32 -9.64
CA LEU A 211 -11.88 9.32 -10.05
C LEU A 211 -12.09 8.02 -9.27
N ALA A 212 -12.33 6.91 -9.98
CA ALA A 212 -12.71 5.65 -9.34
C ALA A 212 -11.53 4.69 -9.10
N GLU A 213 -10.47 4.74 -9.92
CA GLU A 213 -9.43 3.71 -9.95
C GLU A 213 -8.12 4.18 -9.31
N ILE A 214 -7.87 3.74 -8.09
CA ILE A 214 -6.59 3.85 -7.41
C ILE A 214 -6.15 2.48 -6.92
N GLU A 215 -4.84 2.30 -6.87
CA GLU A 215 -4.20 1.10 -6.38
C GLU A 215 -3.06 1.51 -5.45
N VAL A 216 -2.85 0.74 -4.38
CA VAL A 216 -1.65 0.85 -3.57
C VAL A 216 -0.70 -0.24 -4.04
N ARG A 217 0.32 0.16 -4.80
CA ARG A 217 1.32 -0.76 -5.31
C ARG A 217 2.42 -0.91 -4.28
N THR A 218 2.77 -2.16 -4.02
CA THR A 218 3.87 -2.53 -3.13
C THR A 218 4.71 -3.56 -3.88
N PRO A 219 6.01 -3.70 -3.58
CA PRO A 219 6.77 -4.81 -4.08
C PRO A 219 6.14 -6.10 -3.57
N LEU A 220 5.81 -6.19 -2.28
CA LEU A 220 5.34 -7.45 -1.67
C LEU A 220 4.08 -8.04 -2.33
N VAL A 221 3.14 -7.19 -2.77
CA VAL A 221 1.88 -7.60 -3.39
C VAL A 221 1.73 -6.94 -4.77
N LEU A 222 1.76 -7.76 -5.82
CA LEU A 222 1.66 -7.32 -7.22
C LEU A 222 0.23 -6.96 -7.67
N ASP A 223 -0.79 -7.53 -7.03
CA ASP A 223 -2.20 -7.23 -7.33
C ASP A 223 -3.03 -7.23 -6.04
N GLN A 224 -3.63 -6.09 -5.71
CA GLN A 224 -4.66 -6.02 -4.68
C GLN A 224 -6.00 -6.42 -5.28
N ALA A 225 -6.68 -7.41 -4.69
CA ALA A 225 -8.02 -7.77 -5.11
C ALA A 225 -8.96 -6.56 -5.00
N ARG A 226 -9.68 -6.23 -6.09
CA ARG A 226 -10.65 -5.13 -6.11
C ARG A 226 -11.66 -5.30 -4.98
N GLN A 227 -11.75 -4.29 -4.11
CA GLN A 227 -12.69 -4.29 -3.00
C GLN A 227 -14.06 -3.83 -3.52
N THR A 228 -15.04 -4.74 -3.64
CA THR A 228 -16.32 -4.47 -4.32
C THR A 228 -17.35 -3.70 -3.48
N ASN A 229 -17.07 -3.44 -2.20
CA ASN A 229 -18.02 -2.85 -1.24
C ASN A 229 -17.52 -1.52 -0.64
N ILE A 230 -16.73 -0.77 -1.40
CA ILE A 230 -16.07 0.45 -0.93
C ILE A 230 -16.48 1.61 -1.83
N PRO A 231 -16.68 2.83 -1.28
CA PRO A 231 -16.94 4.00 -2.09
C PRO A 231 -15.89 4.17 -3.19
N ALA A 232 -16.32 4.59 -4.39
CA ALA A 232 -15.42 4.86 -5.49
C ALA A 232 -14.31 5.86 -5.08
N GLY A 233 -13.09 5.61 -5.53
CA GLY A 233 -11.96 6.49 -5.20
C GLY A 233 -11.44 6.34 -3.77
N VAL A 234 -11.67 5.19 -3.14
CA VAL A 234 -11.14 4.81 -1.83
C VAL A 234 -10.63 3.38 -1.88
N VAL A 235 -9.45 3.13 -1.35
CA VAL A 235 -8.88 1.79 -1.18
C VAL A 235 -8.35 1.62 0.24
N TRP A 236 -8.60 0.46 0.82
CA TRP A 236 -8.14 0.08 2.16
C TRP A 236 -7.16 -1.08 2.00
N PRO A 237 -5.88 -0.80 1.73
CA PRO A 237 -4.89 -1.85 1.55
C PRO A 237 -4.84 -2.74 2.79
N ALA A 238 -4.67 -4.04 2.58
CA ALA A 238 -4.34 -5.01 3.63
C ALA A 238 -2.89 -5.47 3.41
N PRO A 239 -1.91 -4.59 3.67
CA PRO A 239 -0.53 -4.86 3.32
C PRO A 239 0.09 -5.93 4.23
N GLU A 240 1.03 -6.68 3.68
CA GLU A 240 1.81 -7.66 4.43
C GLU A 240 2.82 -6.98 5.34
N GLN A 241 3.31 -7.71 6.35
CA GLN A 241 4.41 -7.28 7.20
C GLN A 241 5.61 -6.88 6.32
N GLY A 242 6.26 -5.76 6.65
CA GLY A 242 7.38 -5.23 5.86
C GLY A 242 6.99 -4.21 4.79
N THR A 243 5.69 -4.00 4.54
CA THR A 243 5.20 -2.93 3.67
C THR A 243 5.10 -1.62 4.45
N GLY A 244 5.62 -0.53 3.92
CA GLY A 244 5.44 0.82 4.45
C GLY A 244 5.52 1.89 3.37
N ALA A 245 5.43 3.16 3.76
CA ALA A 245 5.53 4.26 2.79
C ALA A 245 6.86 4.28 2.01
N TRP A 246 7.92 3.68 2.55
CA TRP A 246 9.24 3.59 1.90
C TRP A 246 9.30 2.64 0.70
N ASN A 247 8.38 1.68 0.61
CA ASN A 247 8.32 0.72 -0.49
C ASN A 247 6.95 0.69 -1.16
N ALA A 248 6.11 1.72 -0.98
CA ALA A 248 4.78 1.73 -1.54
C ALA A 248 4.47 3.05 -2.26
N GLU A 249 3.62 2.96 -3.27
CA GLU A 249 3.16 4.12 -4.03
C GLU A 249 1.68 4.03 -4.36
N LEU A 250 1.05 5.19 -4.55
CA LEU A 250 -0.30 5.29 -5.09
C LEU A 250 -0.21 5.28 -6.60
N VAL A 251 -0.93 4.36 -7.23
CA VAL A 251 -1.08 4.32 -8.69
C VAL A 251 -2.52 4.70 -9.01
N LEU A 252 -2.69 5.91 -9.54
CA LEU A 252 -3.95 6.38 -10.08
C LEU A 252 -4.04 5.96 -11.55
N ARG A 253 -5.12 5.28 -11.93
CA ARG A 253 -5.43 5.00 -13.34
C ARG A 253 -6.43 6.02 -13.85
N THR A 254 -6.06 6.72 -14.92
CA THR A 254 -6.89 7.74 -15.57
C THR A 254 -7.42 7.21 -16.91
N PRO A 255 -8.46 7.82 -17.49
CA PRO A 255 -9.00 7.40 -18.79
C PRO A 255 -7.89 7.26 -19.86
N GLY A 256 -7.98 6.19 -20.67
CA GLY A 256 -6.93 5.85 -21.64
C GLY A 256 -5.75 5.05 -21.07
N ASP A 257 -5.90 4.44 -19.88
CA ASP A 257 -4.89 3.61 -19.19
C ASP A 257 -3.58 4.35 -18.83
N HIS A 258 -3.66 5.68 -18.74
CA HIS A 258 -2.54 6.48 -18.24
C HIS A 258 -2.42 6.31 -16.72
N LYS A 259 -1.21 5.95 -16.28
CA LYS A 259 -0.89 5.72 -14.86
C LYS A 259 -0.12 6.90 -14.29
N GLN A 260 -0.65 7.49 -13.23
CA GLN A 260 0.04 8.50 -12.43
C GLN A 260 0.46 7.90 -11.10
N ARG A 261 1.69 8.20 -10.67
CA ARG A 261 2.27 7.66 -9.44
C ARG A 261 2.45 8.78 -8.42
N PHE A 262 2.01 8.56 -7.19
CA PHE A 262 2.15 9.51 -6.09
C PHE A 262 2.77 8.84 -4.87
N ALA A 263 3.50 9.63 -4.07
CA ALA A 263 4.05 9.17 -2.80
C ALA A 263 2.93 8.93 -1.78
N ILE A 264 3.17 7.97 -0.89
CA ILE A 264 2.30 7.66 0.26
C ILE A 264 2.89 8.31 1.51
N ALA A 265 2.04 8.85 2.38
CA ALA A 265 2.48 9.36 3.68
C ALA A 265 2.89 8.22 4.62
N ALA A 266 4.03 8.36 5.28
CA ALA A 266 4.42 7.46 6.37
C ALA A 266 3.61 7.74 7.64
N GLY A 267 3.45 6.72 8.49
CA GLY A 267 2.93 6.91 9.83
C GLY A 267 3.84 7.83 10.68
N ILE A 268 3.29 8.56 11.64
CA ILE A 268 4.07 9.44 12.54
C ILE A 268 5.08 8.65 13.38
N GLY A 269 4.76 7.40 13.72
CA GLY A 269 5.67 6.49 14.42
C GLY A 269 6.59 5.68 13.50
N ASP A 270 6.43 5.80 12.18
CA ASP A 270 7.24 5.07 11.22
C ASP A 270 8.61 5.74 11.00
N PRO A 271 9.58 5.01 10.42
CA PRO A 271 10.81 5.59 9.91
C PRO A 271 10.53 6.85 9.07
N VAL A 272 11.32 7.90 9.28
CA VAL A 272 11.23 9.13 8.47
C VAL A 272 11.62 8.79 7.03
N VAL A 273 10.70 9.06 6.10
CA VAL A 273 10.87 8.86 4.66
C VAL A 273 10.88 10.22 3.98
N ASP A 274 12.02 10.60 3.40
CA ASP A 274 12.18 11.87 2.68
C ASP A 274 12.51 11.65 1.20
N HIS A 275 12.05 12.54 0.34
CA HIS A 275 12.48 12.53 -1.06
C HIS A 275 13.92 13.02 -1.22
N VAL A 276 14.69 12.31 -2.04
CA VAL A 276 16.05 12.69 -2.44
C VAL A 276 16.23 12.58 -3.94
N SER A 277 17.13 13.38 -4.50
CA SER A 277 17.55 13.27 -5.88
C SER A 277 18.76 12.36 -5.99
N LEU A 278 18.81 11.60 -7.09
CA LEU A 278 19.94 10.74 -7.41
C LEU A 278 20.65 11.23 -8.66
N ARG A 279 21.98 11.13 -8.63
CA ARG A 279 22.83 11.35 -9.78
C ARG A 279 23.74 10.14 -9.95
N SER A 280 23.73 9.54 -11.13
CA SER A 280 24.65 8.47 -11.52
C SER A 280 25.66 9.00 -12.53
N GLY A 281 26.94 8.68 -12.34
CA GLY A 281 28.01 9.08 -13.24
C GLY A 281 29.33 8.41 -12.88
N ASN A 282 30.11 8.00 -13.88
CA ASN A 282 31.41 7.33 -13.70
C ASN A 282 31.34 6.11 -12.76
N GLY A 283 30.26 5.32 -12.83
CA GLY A 283 30.06 4.14 -11.98
C GLY A 283 29.73 4.46 -10.51
N THR A 284 29.54 5.72 -10.15
CA THR A 284 29.20 6.16 -8.80
C THR A 284 27.78 6.70 -8.75
N VAL A 285 27.08 6.44 -7.65
CA VAL A 285 25.75 6.98 -7.37
C VAL A 285 25.85 7.91 -6.19
N ARG A 286 25.28 9.10 -6.32
CA ARG A 286 25.20 10.10 -5.25
C ARG A 286 23.76 10.50 -5.00
N ALA A 287 23.38 10.48 -3.73
CA ALA A 287 22.14 11.04 -3.25
C ALA A 287 22.35 12.48 -2.77
N SER A 288 21.42 13.37 -3.11
CA SER A 288 21.40 14.76 -2.65
C SER A 288 20.02 15.12 -2.12
N GLY A 289 19.96 15.81 -0.99
CA GLY A 289 18.73 16.18 -0.30
C GLY A 289 19.03 16.62 1.13
N ALA A 290 18.04 17.22 1.79
CA ALA A 290 18.20 17.66 3.16
C ALA A 290 18.46 16.48 4.11
N GLY A 291 19.46 16.62 4.98
CA GLY A 291 19.68 15.69 6.08
C GLY A 291 20.38 14.37 5.75
N ILE A 292 20.83 14.14 4.51
CA ILE A 292 21.55 12.93 4.09
C ILE A 292 22.76 12.66 4.99
N ARG A 293 22.89 11.42 5.47
CA ARG A 293 23.97 10.98 6.35
C ARG A 293 24.44 9.57 6.00
N PRO A 294 25.71 9.22 6.32
CA PRO A 294 26.16 7.84 6.25
C PRO A 294 25.24 6.90 7.04
N GLY A 295 24.91 5.76 6.45
CA GLY A 295 23.98 4.77 6.98
C GLY A 295 22.53 4.93 6.50
N ASP A 296 22.15 6.07 5.92
CA ASP A 296 20.80 6.24 5.35
C ASP A 296 20.55 5.23 4.23
N ILE A 297 19.38 4.62 4.24
CA ILE A 297 18.94 3.69 3.19
C ILE A 297 18.28 4.49 2.07
N ILE A 298 18.69 4.23 0.83
CA ILE A 298 18.11 4.81 -0.37
C ILE A 298 17.30 3.73 -1.10
N ALA A 299 16.00 3.96 -1.26
CA ALA A 299 15.08 3.01 -1.86
C ALA A 299 14.13 3.66 -2.86
N THR A 300 13.55 2.84 -3.73
CA THR A 300 12.36 3.18 -4.53
C THR A 300 11.24 2.21 -4.14
N PRO A 301 9.99 2.45 -4.58
CA PRO A 301 8.92 1.46 -4.45
C PRO A 301 9.25 0.10 -5.09
N GLU A 302 10.22 0.04 -5.99
CA GLU A 302 10.65 -1.20 -6.67
C GLU A 302 11.72 -1.97 -5.87
N GLY A 303 12.39 -1.32 -4.91
CA GLY A 303 13.38 -1.98 -4.08
C GLY A 303 14.48 -1.04 -3.57
N ILE A 304 15.43 -1.60 -2.85
CA ILE A 304 16.56 -0.85 -2.30
C ILE A 304 17.61 -0.57 -3.39
N ILE A 305 18.02 0.70 -3.50
CA ILE A 305 19.13 1.11 -4.38
C ILE A 305 20.46 0.86 -3.66
N GLY A 306 20.58 1.31 -2.41
CA GLY A 306 21.81 1.16 -1.65
C GLY A 306 21.80 1.92 -0.33
N VAL A 307 22.99 2.03 0.26
CA VAL A 307 23.20 2.69 1.56
C VAL A 307 24.18 3.82 1.38
N VAL A 308 23.89 4.99 1.95
CA VAL A 308 24.83 6.12 1.93
C VAL A 308 26.09 5.72 2.69
N SER A 309 27.22 5.64 1.98
CA SER A 309 28.50 5.18 2.52
C SER A 309 29.40 6.34 2.98
N ALA A 310 29.17 7.55 2.48
CA ALA A 310 29.97 8.72 2.80
C ALA A 310 29.13 9.99 2.97
N ALA A 311 29.69 10.98 3.69
CA ALA A 311 29.01 12.24 4.02
C ALA A 311 28.74 13.12 2.79
N ASP A 312 29.40 12.87 1.66
CA ASP A 312 29.14 13.54 0.39
C ASP A 312 27.91 12.96 -0.35
N GLY A 313 27.19 12.03 0.26
CA GLY A 313 26.01 11.38 -0.30
C GLY A 313 26.32 10.23 -1.23
N THR A 314 27.58 9.78 -1.32
CA THR A 314 27.93 8.57 -2.09
C THR A 314 27.16 7.37 -1.56
N VAL A 315 26.56 6.59 -2.46
CA VAL A 315 25.72 5.42 -2.17
C VAL A 315 26.47 4.15 -2.55
N ASP A 316 26.67 3.24 -1.61
CA ASP A 316 27.12 1.87 -1.88
C ASP A 316 25.94 1.04 -2.40
N THR A 317 26.04 0.65 -3.67
CA THR A 317 25.02 -0.14 -4.39
C THR A 317 25.44 -1.60 -4.57
N ARG A 318 26.37 -2.13 -3.78
CA ARG A 318 26.69 -3.56 -3.81
C ARG A 318 25.59 -4.37 -3.12
N LEU A 319 25.09 -5.42 -3.77
CA LEU A 319 24.04 -6.27 -3.21
C LEU A 319 24.51 -7.00 -1.94
N THR A 320 25.79 -7.34 -1.84
CA THR A 320 26.40 -7.94 -0.65
C THR A 320 26.42 -6.98 0.54
N THR A 321 26.74 -5.69 0.33
CA THR A 321 26.61 -4.65 1.36
C THR A 321 25.15 -4.50 1.83
N ILE A 322 24.21 -4.49 0.90
CA ILE A 322 22.77 -4.40 1.21
C ILE A 322 22.30 -5.63 1.98
N GLY A 323 22.71 -6.83 1.58
CA GLY A 323 22.38 -8.08 2.27
C GLY A 323 22.92 -8.11 3.71
N ALA A 324 24.02 -7.41 3.98
CA ALA A 324 24.57 -7.26 5.32
C ALA A 324 23.80 -6.29 6.22
N LEU A 325 22.74 -5.62 5.75
CA LEU A 325 21.86 -4.81 6.60
C LEU A 325 20.94 -5.65 7.49
N GLY A 326 20.77 -6.93 7.17
CA GLY A 326 19.64 -7.67 7.66
C GLY A 326 19.63 -9.15 7.34
N LYS A 327 18.49 -9.78 7.66
CA LYS A 327 18.21 -11.15 7.27
C LYS A 327 17.77 -11.17 5.81
N VAL A 328 18.52 -11.87 4.96
CA VAL A 328 18.13 -12.11 3.57
C VAL A 328 17.29 -13.37 3.47
N GLN A 329 16.17 -13.29 2.75
CA GLN A 329 15.29 -14.44 2.52
C GLN A 329 14.53 -14.33 1.19
N THR A 330 14.04 -15.46 0.68
CA THR A 330 13.09 -15.45 -0.44
C THR A 330 11.74 -14.89 -0.01
N SER A 331 11.10 -14.12 -0.90
CA SER A 331 9.83 -13.44 -0.62
C SER A 331 8.68 -14.43 -0.39
N THR A 332 8.51 -15.40 -1.31
CA THR A 332 7.34 -16.29 -1.28
C THR A 332 7.41 -17.37 -0.21
N SER A 333 8.61 -17.91 0.03
CA SER A 333 8.79 -19.10 0.88
C SER A 333 9.57 -18.82 2.16
N ALA A 334 9.98 -17.56 2.37
CA ALA A 334 10.77 -17.12 3.52
C ALA A 334 12.04 -17.97 3.77
N ILE A 335 12.63 -18.56 2.71
CA ILE A 335 13.83 -19.39 2.81
C ILE A 335 15.01 -18.45 3.09
N PRO A 336 15.67 -18.55 4.26
CA PRO A 336 16.79 -17.69 4.61
C PRO A 336 18.02 -18.03 3.77
N GLY A 337 18.89 -17.04 3.57
CA GLY A 337 20.19 -17.26 2.95
C GLY A 337 21.13 -16.07 3.09
N ARG A 338 22.19 -16.08 2.30
CA ARG A 338 23.19 -15.00 2.23
C ARG A 338 23.53 -14.66 0.78
N LEU A 339 23.97 -13.42 0.57
CA LEU A 339 24.48 -12.96 -0.73
C LEU A 339 26.00 -13.02 -0.73
N VAL A 340 26.58 -13.62 -1.77
CA VAL A 340 28.03 -13.74 -1.95
C VAL A 340 28.42 -13.23 -3.33
N ASP A 341 29.58 -12.60 -3.44
CA ASP A 341 30.14 -12.18 -4.72
C ASP A 341 30.69 -13.41 -5.46
N GLY A 342 30.11 -13.71 -6.62
CA GLY A 342 30.55 -14.78 -7.51
C GLY A 342 31.28 -14.25 -8.75
N THR A 343 31.83 -15.16 -9.54
CA THR A 343 32.63 -14.81 -10.76
C THR A 343 31.82 -14.10 -11.84
N SER A 344 30.50 -14.31 -11.88
CA SER A 344 29.58 -13.80 -12.89
C SER A 344 28.47 -12.92 -12.31
N GLY A 345 28.67 -12.37 -11.12
CA GLY A 345 27.66 -11.59 -10.39
C GLY A 345 27.40 -12.14 -8.99
N VAL A 346 26.36 -11.61 -8.34
CA VAL A 346 26.02 -11.96 -6.96
C VAL A 346 25.18 -13.22 -6.92
N VAL A 347 25.52 -14.15 -6.04
CA VAL A 347 24.85 -15.44 -5.84
C VAL A 347 24.15 -15.46 -4.49
N PHE A 348 22.95 -16.04 -4.46
CA PHE A 348 22.22 -16.35 -3.25
C PHE A 348 22.49 -17.79 -2.81
N GLU A 349 23.00 -17.94 -1.59
CA GLU A 349 23.23 -19.23 -0.95
C GLU A 349 22.19 -19.44 0.14
N PRO A 350 21.21 -20.35 -0.04
CA PRO A 350 20.24 -20.67 1.00
C PRO A 350 20.93 -21.33 2.20
N THR A 351 20.49 -20.96 3.41
CA THR A 351 21.00 -21.51 4.67
C THR A 351 20.02 -22.49 5.32
N ALA A 352 18.88 -22.75 4.68
CA ALA A 352 17.91 -23.75 5.08
C ALA A 352 17.33 -24.44 3.84
N ASP A 353 16.84 -25.66 4.04
CA ASP A 353 16.21 -26.43 2.98
C ASP A 353 14.89 -25.78 2.53
N GLY A 354 14.61 -25.88 1.24
CA GLY A 354 13.37 -25.40 0.65
C GLY A 354 13.45 -25.34 -0.87
N LEU A 355 12.29 -25.38 -1.52
CA LEU A 355 12.22 -25.23 -2.97
C LEU A 355 12.29 -23.74 -3.33
N ILE A 356 13.33 -23.38 -4.07
CA ILE A 356 13.46 -22.05 -4.68
C ILE A 356 13.06 -22.20 -6.15
N SER A 357 12.24 -21.27 -6.63
CA SER A 357 11.78 -21.22 -8.02
C SER A 357 12.47 -20.08 -8.78
N GLU A 358 12.61 -20.26 -10.09
CA GLU A 358 12.98 -19.20 -11.02
C GLU A 358 12.05 -17.99 -10.86
N GLY A 359 12.62 -16.78 -10.86
CA GLY A 359 11.85 -15.55 -10.70
C GLY A 359 11.44 -15.23 -9.26
N ASN A 360 11.83 -16.05 -8.27
CA ASN A 360 11.53 -15.74 -6.88
C ASN A 360 12.31 -14.49 -6.43
N ARG A 361 11.66 -13.62 -5.66
CA ARG A 361 12.28 -12.38 -5.21
C ARG A 361 13.05 -12.58 -3.93
N LEU A 362 14.10 -11.79 -3.77
CA LEU A 362 14.89 -11.71 -2.55
C LEU A 362 14.59 -10.44 -1.79
N GLN A 363 14.48 -10.60 -0.49
CA GLN A 363 14.20 -9.53 0.45
C GLN A 363 15.25 -9.47 1.53
N VAL A 364 15.50 -8.25 2.01
CA VAL A 364 16.23 -8.01 3.26
C VAL A 364 15.28 -7.45 4.30
N LEU A 365 15.29 -8.08 5.47
CA LEU A 365 14.66 -7.59 6.70
C LEU A 365 15.74 -6.94 7.57
N ALA A 366 15.71 -5.62 7.75
CA ALA A 366 16.78 -4.91 8.46
C ALA A 366 16.90 -5.37 9.92
N TRP A 367 18.12 -5.64 10.41
CA TRP A 367 18.32 -6.22 11.75
C TRP A 367 17.88 -5.31 12.90
N ASN A 368 18.10 -4.01 12.77
CA ASN A 368 17.77 -3.02 13.78
C ASN A 368 16.30 -2.57 13.73
N ARG A 369 15.59 -2.90 12.63
CA ARG A 369 14.21 -2.50 12.35
C ARG A 369 13.53 -3.60 11.51
N PRO A 370 13.12 -4.73 12.10
CA PRO A 370 12.55 -5.86 11.37
C PRO A 370 11.23 -5.53 10.64
N GLU A 371 10.60 -4.40 10.96
CA GLU A 371 9.50 -3.82 10.21
C GLU A 371 9.90 -3.31 8.82
N LEU A 372 11.19 -3.03 8.57
CA LEU A 372 11.72 -2.63 7.28
C LEU A 372 12.06 -3.85 6.42
N ALA A 373 11.23 -4.09 5.39
CA ALA A 373 11.51 -5.06 4.35
C ALA A 373 11.73 -4.37 3.00
N PHE A 374 12.75 -4.83 2.26
CA PHE A 374 13.07 -4.32 0.92
C PHE A 374 13.32 -5.46 -0.05
N ASP A 375 12.72 -5.36 -1.24
CA ASP A 375 13.14 -6.17 -2.38
C ASP A 375 14.55 -5.74 -2.82
N ILE A 376 15.43 -6.71 -2.99
CA ILE A 376 16.83 -6.51 -3.39
C ILE A 376 17.05 -6.97 -4.83
N GLY A 377 16.39 -8.06 -5.22
CA GLY A 377 16.62 -8.71 -6.50
C GLY A 377 15.63 -9.83 -6.81
N THR A 378 15.76 -10.36 -8.02
CA THR A 378 15.08 -11.56 -8.51
C THR A 378 16.09 -12.67 -8.70
N LEU A 379 15.70 -13.89 -8.36
CA LEU A 379 16.53 -15.08 -8.48
C LEU A 379 16.39 -15.71 -9.86
N HIS A 380 17.55 -16.03 -10.43
CA HIS A 380 17.69 -16.74 -11.69
C HIS A 380 18.61 -17.94 -11.51
N GLN A 381 18.22 -19.10 -12.04
CA GLN A 381 19.05 -20.29 -12.03
C GLN A 381 20.22 -20.11 -12.99
N GLY A 382 21.44 -20.23 -12.46
CA GLY A 382 22.67 -20.21 -13.24
C GLY A 382 23.60 -21.37 -12.89
N ASP A 383 24.70 -21.48 -13.63
CA ASP A 383 25.66 -22.60 -13.51
C ASP A 383 26.31 -22.71 -12.13
N GLN A 384 26.35 -21.62 -11.36
CA GLN A 384 26.95 -21.52 -10.01
C GLN A 384 25.88 -21.41 -8.91
N GLY A 385 24.62 -21.74 -9.20
CA GLY A 385 23.50 -21.64 -8.27
C GLY A 385 22.55 -20.48 -8.59
N TRP A 386 21.89 -19.94 -7.58
CA TRP A 386 20.88 -18.90 -7.74
C TRP A 386 21.56 -17.53 -7.88
N ARG A 387 21.60 -16.99 -9.10
CA ARG A 387 22.07 -15.63 -9.36
C ARG A 387 21.00 -14.62 -8.96
N THR A 388 21.43 -13.51 -8.40
CA THR A 388 20.55 -12.40 -8.02
C THR A 388 20.69 -11.27 -9.03
N GLU A 389 19.63 -10.99 -9.78
CA GLU A 389 19.52 -9.79 -10.59
C GLU A 389 18.84 -8.69 -9.78
N ARG A 390 19.42 -7.48 -9.76
CA ARG A 390 18.87 -6.37 -8.98
C ARG A 390 17.54 -5.88 -9.56
N VAL A 391 16.55 -5.61 -8.71
CA VAL A 391 15.25 -5.08 -9.16
C VAL A 391 15.37 -3.61 -9.61
N PRO A 392 15.79 -2.63 -8.78
CA PRO A 392 15.90 -1.26 -9.25
C PRO A 392 17.16 -1.06 -10.11
N GLY A 393 16.96 -0.60 -11.35
CA GLY A 393 18.04 -0.12 -12.21
C GLY A 393 18.69 1.13 -11.61
N VAL A 394 19.88 0.97 -11.02
CA VAL A 394 20.65 2.03 -10.34
C VAL A 394 20.88 3.27 -11.22
N VAL A 395 20.93 3.10 -12.54
CA VAL A 395 21.24 4.16 -13.50
C VAL A 395 19.99 4.93 -13.95
N ALA A 396 18.80 4.34 -13.86
CA ALA A 396 17.56 4.94 -14.36
C ALA A 396 16.85 5.85 -13.34
N ALA A 397 17.10 5.65 -12.04
CA ALA A 397 16.43 6.41 -10.99
C ALA A 397 17.08 7.80 -10.80
N THR A 398 16.30 8.87 -11.01
CA THR A 398 16.69 10.27 -10.73
C THR A 398 16.12 10.78 -9.41
N SER A 399 15.16 10.05 -8.82
CA SER A 399 14.53 10.34 -7.53
C SER A 399 14.38 9.06 -6.72
N ALA A 400 14.55 9.16 -5.41
CA ALA A 400 14.39 8.05 -4.48
C ALA A 400 13.86 8.54 -3.13
N LEU A 401 13.60 7.58 -2.25
CA LEU A 401 13.24 7.78 -0.87
C LEU A 401 14.45 7.49 0.02
N ARG A 402 14.71 8.40 0.95
CA ARG A 402 15.71 8.28 2.01
C ARG A 402 15.01 7.84 3.27
N ILE A 403 15.54 6.80 3.89
CA ILE A 403 15.06 6.24 5.15
C ILE A 403 16.19 6.39 6.16
N GLY A 404 15.93 7.10 7.25
CA GLY A 404 16.94 7.43 8.25
C GLY A 404 17.58 6.16 8.84
N GLY A 405 18.90 6.03 8.76
CA GLY A 405 19.62 4.80 9.11
C GLY A 405 19.86 4.53 10.60
N LYS A 406 19.30 5.34 11.52
CA LYS A 406 19.54 5.21 12.97
C LYS A 406 18.60 4.23 13.65
#